data_AF-A0A7D4HR60-F1
#
_entry.id   AF-A0A7D4HR60-F1
#
_cell.length_a   1.000
_cell.length_b   1.000
_cell.length_c   1.000
_cell.angle_alpha   90.00
_cell.angle_beta   90.00
_cell.angle_gamma   90.00
#
_symmetry.space_group_name_H-M   'P 1'
#
loop_
_entity.id
_entity.type
_entity.pdbx_description
1 polymer ?
#
loop_
_entity_poly.entity_id
_entity_poly.type
_entity_poly.pdbx_seq_one_letter_code
_entity_poly.pdbx_strand_id
1 'polypeptide(L)'
;MAPNTSFPANGAPDNLWNEYSRFHEACSGVLDRIEQHRDSGIALSENELSELRTMVLNLNAFGRVLHGKRAREMRQLAERAERALGEAGSAAAARIKEESESQDNSAAVTG
;
A
#
# COMPACT_ATOMS: atom_id res chain seq x y z
N MET A 1 11.73 41.17 26.95
CA MET A 1 10.77 40.06 27.11
C MET A 1 11.13 38.99 26.11
N ALA A 2 11.44 37.76 26.55
CA ALA A 2 11.66 36.62 25.66
C ALA A 2 10.32 35.91 25.38
N PRO A 3 10.08 35.38 24.17
CA PRO A 3 8.87 34.64 23.90
C PRO A 3 8.94 33.29 24.64
N ASN A 4 7.98 33.07 25.53
CA ASN A 4 7.73 31.76 26.12
C ASN A 4 7.22 30.83 25.00
N THR A 5 8.13 30.15 24.31
CA THR A 5 7.73 28.98 23.52
C THR A 5 7.39 27.88 24.51
N SER A 6 6.12 27.80 24.87
CA SER A 6 5.52 26.65 25.53
C SER A 6 5.69 25.44 24.62
N PHE A 7 6.75 24.67 24.83
CA PHE A 7 6.77 23.27 24.41
C PHE A 7 5.62 22.57 25.13
N PRO A 8 4.79 21.75 24.45
CA PRO A 8 3.81 20.96 25.14
C PRO A 8 4.56 20.02 26.10
N ALA A 9 4.32 20.21 27.39
CA ALA A 9 4.69 19.25 28.42
C ALA A 9 3.71 18.07 28.32
N ASN A 10 3.97 17.16 27.39
CA ASN A 10 3.29 15.87 27.41
C ASN A 10 4.14 14.76 26.77
N GLY A 11 4.54 13.82 27.63
CA GLY A 11 5.02 12.49 27.26
C GLY A 11 6.48 12.44 26.84
N ALA A 12 7.26 11.57 27.48
CA ALA A 12 8.53 11.12 26.91
C ALA A 12 8.33 10.73 25.43
N PRO A 13 9.33 10.92 24.54
CA PRO A 13 9.21 10.42 23.17
C PRO A 13 8.76 8.97 23.26
N ASP A 14 7.64 8.64 22.61
CA ASP A 14 7.19 7.27 22.50
C ASP A 14 8.42 6.47 22.07
N ASN A 15 8.78 5.44 22.84
CA ASN A 15 9.97 4.67 22.56
C ASN A 15 9.96 4.30 21.07
N LEU A 16 11.06 4.51 20.35
CA LEU A 16 11.19 4.22 18.92
C LEU A 16 10.65 2.82 18.55
N TRP A 17 10.67 1.88 19.50
CA TRP A 17 10.09 0.55 19.38
C TRP A 17 8.56 0.53 19.33
N ASN A 18 7.88 1.38 20.10
CA ASN A 18 6.44 1.55 20.03
C ASN A 18 6.05 2.14 18.69
N GLU A 19 6.78 3.15 18.21
CA GLU A 19 6.55 3.75 16.89
C GLU A 19 6.78 2.73 15.76
N TYR A 20 7.88 1.98 15.82
CA TYR A 20 8.14 0.88 14.89
C TYR A 20 7.01 -0.14 14.86
N SER A 21 6.55 -0.59 16.04
CA SER A 21 5.52 -1.63 16.14
C SER A 21 4.18 -1.12 15.60
N ARG A 22 3.78 0.10 15.95
CA ARG A 22 2.57 0.74 15.42
C ARG A 22 2.65 0.91 13.90
N PHE A 23 3.79 1.32 13.37
CA PHE A 23 3.99 1.47 11.94
C PHE A 23 3.89 0.11 11.22
N HIS A 24 4.56 -0.92 11.74
CA HIS A 24 4.47 -2.27 11.21
C HIS A 24 3.03 -2.80 11.21
N GLU A 25 2.32 -2.66 12.33
CA GLU A 25 0.91 -3.07 12.47
C GLU A 25 0.00 -2.32 11.51
N ALA A 26 0.17 -1.01 11.37
CA ALA A 26 -0.61 -0.20 10.42
C ALA A 26 -0.39 -0.65 8.98
N CYS A 27 0.87 -0.87 8.57
CA CYS A 27 1.18 -1.38 7.23
C CYS A 27 0.61 -2.79 7.00
N SER A 28 0.69 -3.67 8.00
CA SER A 28 0.08 -5.00 7.90
C SER A 28 -1.43 -4.91 7.73
N GLY A 29 -2.12 -4.09 8.53
CA GLY A 29 -3.57 -3.95 8.48
C GLY A 29 -4.08 -3.36 7.15
N VAL A 30 -3.33 -2.44 6.54
CA VAL A 30 -3.64 -1.94 5.19
C VAL A 30 -3.53 -3.07 4.16
N LEU A 31 -2.47 -3.88 4.22
CA LEU A 31 -2.30 -5.02 3.31
C LEU A 31 -3.37 -6.09 3.52
N ASP A 32 -3.75 -6.38 4.76
CA ASP A 32 -4.82 -7.33 5.07
C ASP A 32 -6.15 -6.88 4.46
N ARG A 33 -6.49 -5.58 4.56
CA ARG A 33 -7.69 -5.01 3.92
C ARG A 33 -7.65 -5.11 2.39
N ILE A 34 -6.50 -4.82 1.80
CA ILE A 34 -6.31 -4.86 0.34
C ILE A 34 -6.44 -6.28 -0.20
N GLU A 35 -5.89 -7.26 0.52
CA GLU A 35 -6.05 -8.67 0.17
C GLU A 35 -7.49 -9.14 0.32
N GLN A 36 -8.21 -8.68 1.35
CA GLN A 36 -9.64 -8.94 1.48
C GLN A 36 -10.46 -8.36 0.32
N HIS A 37 -10.14 -7.14 -0.13
CA HIS A 37 -10.78 -6.54 -1.32
C HIS A 37 -10.54 -7.42 -2.54
N ARG A 38 -9.28 -7.83 -2.78
CA ARG A 38 -8.92 -8.72 -3.89
C ARG A 38 -9.65 -10.06 -3.82
N ASP A 39 -9.65 -10.72 -2.67
CA ASP A 39 -10.29 -12.03 -2.47
C ASP A 39 -11.82 -11.93 -2.66
N SER A 40 -12.39 -10.73 -2.46
CA SER A 40 -13.80 -10.41 -2.73
C SER A 40 -14.06 -9.94 -4.18
N GLY A 41 -13.05 -9.92 -5.04
CA GLY A 41 -13.14 -9.45 -6.43
C GLY A 41 -13.30 -7.93 -6.59
N ILE A 42 -13.11 -7.17 -5.52
CA ILE A 42 -13.21 -5.71 -5.50
C ILE A 42 -11.88 -5.14 -6.05
N ALA A 43 -11.99 -4.29 -7.07
CA ALA A 43 -10.81 -3.59 -7.59
C ALA A 43 -10.37 -2.50 -6.61
N LEU A 44 -9.06 -2.34 -6.47
CA LEU A 44 -8.48 -1.25 -5.68
C LEU A 44 -8.74 0.09 -6.35
N SER A 45 -9.06 1.10 -5.54
CA SER A 45 -9.14 2.48 -5.97
C SER A 45 -7.75 3.07 -6.26
N GLU A 46 -7.69 4.15 -7.05
CA GLU A 46 -6.44 4.87 -7.29
C GLU A 46 -5.78 5.40 -6.01
N ASN A 47 -6.58 5.76 -5.00
CA ASN A 47 -6.06 6.17 -3.70
C ASN A 47 -5.35 5.01 -2.98
N GLU A 48 -5.95 3.82 -2.98
CA GLU A 48 -5.33 2.62 -2.40
C GLU A 48 -4.06 2.20 -3.17
N LEU A 49 -4.08 2.32 -4.50
CA LEU A 49 -2.88 2.07 -5.33
C LEU A 49 -1.76 3.08 -5.01
N SER A 50 -2.10 4.35 -4.83
CA SER A 50 -1.14 5.39 -4.44
C SER A 50 -0.57 5.15 -3.04
N GLU A 51 -1.43 4.76 -2.09
CA GLU A 51 -1.05 4.39 -0.73
C GLU A 51 -0.08 3.21 -0.74
N LEU A 52 -0.39 2.14 -1.49
CA LEU A 52 0.50 0.98 -1.66
C LEU A 52 1.86 1.37 -2.25
N ARG A 53 1.90 2.18 -3.30
CA ARG A 53 3.17 2.64 -3.91
C ARG A 53 4.01 3.40 -2.88
N THR A 54 3.37 4.26 -2.10
CA THR A 54 4.04 5.02 -1.04
C THR A 54 4.54 4.10 0.08
N MET A 55 3.74 3.12 0.49
CA MET A 55 4.13 2.10 1.47
C MET A 55 5.35 1.32 1.00
N VAL A 56 5.38 0.85 -0.25
CA VAL A 56 6.54 0.13 -0.82
C VAL A 56 7.81 0.96 -0.70
N LEU A 57 7.77 2.25 -1.06
CA LEU A 57 8.93 3.14 -0.96
C LEU A 57 9.41 3.28 0.49
N ASN A 58 8.49 3.51 1.43
CA ASN A 58 8.80 3.70 2.84
C ASN A 58 9.34 2.41 3.47
N LEU A 59 8.70 1.26 3.23
CA LEU A 59 9.12 -0.04 3.75
C LEU A 59 10.51 -0.42 3.24
N ASN A 60 10.80 -0.18 1.96
CA ASN A 60 12.13 -0.39 1.39
C ASN A 60 13.19 0.57 1.98
N ALA A 61 12.83 1.83 2.23
CA ALA A 61 13.70 2.77 2.93
C ALA A 61 14.01 2.30 4.37
N PHE A 62 12.98 1.93 5.14
CA PHE A 62 13.14 1.40 6.49
C PHE A 62 13.94 0.10 6.53
N GLY A 63 13.72 -0.81 5.58
CA GLY A 63 14.45 -2.07 5.45
C GLY A 63 15.95 -1.91 5.15
N ARG A 64 16.40 -0.73 4.70
CA ARG A 64 17.83 -0.38 4.51
C ARG A 64 18.48 0.19 5.76
N VAL A 65 17.74 0.96 6.57
CA VAL A 65 18.27 1.62 7.77
C VAL A 65 18.13 0.79 9.03
N LEU A 66 17.16 -0.13 9.07
CA LEU A 66 16.99 -1.08 10.18
C LEU A 66 17.93 -2.29 10.01
N HIS A 67 18.11 -3.03 11.11
CA HIS A 67 18.93 -4.24 11.14
C HIS A 67 18.20 -5.44 11.76
N GLY A 68 18.70 -6.64 11.43
CA GLY A 68 18.22 -7.91 11.97
C GLY A 68 16.75 -8.19 11.61
N LYS A 69 15.99 -8.68 12.60
CA LYS A 69 14.58 -9.07 12.45
C LYS A 69 13.72 -7.97 11.83
N ARG A 70 13.90 -6.74 12.28
CA ARG A 70 13.08 -5.59 11.88
C ARG A 70 13.25 -5.23 10.41
N ALA A 71 14.49 -5.28 9.93
CA ALA A 71 14.79 -5.07 8.51
C ALA A 71 14.11 -6.13 7.64
N ARG A 72 14.11 -7.39 8.12
CA ARG A 72 13.45 -8.51 7.44
C ARG A 72 11.94 -8.32 7.40
N GLU A 73 11.33 -7.94 8.51
CA GLU A 73 9.88 -7.68 8.61
C GLU A 73 9.45 -6.55 7.65
N MET A 74 10.20 -5.45 7.57
CA MET A 74 9.91 -4.37 6.61
C MET A 74 10.02 -4.83 5.16
N ARG A 75 11.03 -5.64 4.81
CA ARG A 75 11.18 -6.19 3.45
C ARG A 75 10.05 -7.15 3.09
N GLN A 76 9.61 -7.98 4.04
CA GLN A 76 8.48 -8.88 3.83
C GLN A 76 7.18 -8.10 3.55
N LEU A 77 6.93 -7.02 4.29
CA LEU A 77 5.79 -6.14 4.01
C LEU A 77 5.94 -5.44 2.65
N ALA A 78 7.15 -5.01 2.28
CA ALA A 78 7.40 -4.39 0.97
C ALA A 78 7.12 -5.37 -0.19
N GLU A 79 7.64 -6.60 -0.11
CA GLU A 79 7.42 -7.67 -1.09
C GLU A 79 5.92 -8.00 -1.23
N ARG A 80 5.19 -8.04 -0.10
CA ARG A 80 3.74 -8.26 -0.07
C ARG A 80 2.98 -7.12 -0.75
N ALA A 81 3.37 -5.87 -0.49
CA ALA A 81 2.78 -4.69 -1.13
C ALA A 81 3.08 -4.61 -2.64
N GLU A 82 4.31 -4.95 -3.06
CA GLU A 82 4.69 -5.02 -4.48
C GLU A 82 3.89 -6.08 -5.24
N ARG A 83 3.66 -7.25 -4.63
CA ARG A 83 2.81 -8.29 -5.20
C ARG A 83 1.37 -7.80 -5.39
N ALA A 84 0.78 -7.16 -4.38
CA ALA A 84 -0.57 -6.60 -4.47
C ALA A 84 -0.69 -5.56 -5.59
N LEU A 85 0.33 -4.71 -5.78
CA LEU A 85 0.38 -3.75 -6.90
C LEU A 85 0.47 -4.44 -8.27
N GLY A 86 1.30 -5.47 -8.41
CA GLY A 86 1.44 -6.22 -9.66
C GLY A 86 0.15 -6.92 -10.08
N GLU A 87 -0.54 -7.55 -9.12
CA GLU A 87 -1.82 -8.21 -9.34
C GLU A 87 -2.91 -7.20 -9.75
N ALA A 88 -2.98 -6.04 -9.09
CA ALA A 88 -3.93 -4.99 -9.45
C ALA A 88 -3.68 -4.43 -10.86
N GLY A 89 -2.41 -4.26 -11.26
CA GLY A 89 -2.04 -3.85 -12.62
C GLY A 89 -2.44 -4.89 -13.68
N SER A 90 -2.28 -6.17 -13.39
CA SER A 90 -2.72 -7.26 -14.27
C SER A 90 -4.24 -7.32 -14.40
N ALA A 91 -4.98 -7.13 -13.30
CA ALA A 91 -6.44 -7.10 -13.32
C ALA A 91 -6.99 -5.91 -14.12
N ALA A 92 -6.35 -4.74 -14.02
CA ALA A 92 -6.71 -3.57 -14.83
C ALA A 92 -6.49 -3.82 -16.33
N ALA A 93 -5.35 -4.43 -16.70
CA ALA A 93 -5.07 -4.78 -18.10
C ALA A 93 -6.06 -5.80 -18.68
N ALA A 94 -6.47 -6.79 -17.87
CA ALA A 94 -7.48 -7.78 -18.27
C ALA A 94 -8.85 -7.13 -18.57
N ARG A 95 -9.30 -6.20 -17.72
CA ARG A 95 -10.57 -5.48 -17.92
C ARG A 95 -10.57 -4.62 -19.19
N ILE A 96 -9.46 -3.92 -19.47
CA ILE A 96 -9.32 -3.12 -20.70
C ILE A 96 -9.44 -4.02 -21.94
N LYS A 97 -8.90 -5.24 -21.88
CA LYS A 97 -8.99 -6.21 -22.97
C LYS A 97 -10.43 -6.72 -23.17
N GLU A 98 -11.15 -7.06 -22.09
CA GLU A 98 -12.56 -7.50 -22.18
C GLU A 98 -13.49 -6.39 -22.72
N GLU A 99 -13.27 -5.13 -22.33
CA GLU A 99 -14.03 -3.99 -22.86
C GLU A 99 -13.74 -3.74 -24.35
N SER A 100 -12.49 -3.91 -24.77
CA SER A 100 -12.08 -3.79 -26.18
C SER A 100 -12.67 -4.90 -27.06
N GLU A 101 -12.71 -6.15 -26.58
CA GLU A 101 -13.32 -7.27 -27.29
C GLU A 101 -14.86 -7.16 -27.36
N SER A 102 -15.47 -6.43 -26.43
CA SER A 102 -16.92 -6.17 -26.41
C SER A 102 -17.34 -5.05 -27.37
N GLN A 103 -16.46 -4.07 -27.64
CA GLN A 103 -16.73 -2.97 -28.57
C GLN A 103 -16.59 -3.37 -30.05
N ASP A 104 -15.75 -4.34 -30.38
CA ASP A 104 -15.51 -4.76 -31.77
C ASP A 104 -16.61 -5.67 -32.34
N ASN A 105 -17.52 -6.19 -31.48
CA ASN A 105 -18.63 -7.05 -31.89
C ASN A 105 -19.91 -6.30 -32.27
N SER A 106 -19.93 -4.96 -32.24
CA SER A 106 -21.14 -4.17 -32.54
C SER A 106 -21.23 -3.67 -34.00
N ALA A 107 -20.25 -3.97 -34.87
CA ALA A 107 -20.21 -3.47 -36.24
C ALA A 107 -20.45 -4.54 -37.34
N ALA A 108 -21.09 -5.67 -37.01
CA ALA A 108 -21.32 -6.77 -37.94
C ALA A 108 -22.80 -7.20 -38.07
N VAL A 109 -23.72 -6.27 -38.30
CA VAL A 109 -25.13 -6.49 -38.71
C VAL A 109 -25.54 -5.20 -39.43
N THR A 110 -25.91 -5.09 -40.71
CA THR A 110 -26.45 -5.94 -41.79
C THR A 110 -26.18 -5.17 -43.10
N GLY A 111 -25.84 -5.80 -44.23
CA GLY A 111 -26.79 -6.52 -45.08
C GLY A 111 -27.19 -5.61 -46.24
#